data_AF-Q232K5-F1
#
_entry.id   AF-Q232K5-F1
#
_cell.length_a   1.000
_cell.length_b   1.000
_cell.length_c   1.000
_cell.angle_alpha   90.00
_cell.angle_beta   90.00
_cell.angle_gamma   90.00
#
_symmetry.space_group_name_H-M   'P 1'
#
loop_
_entity.id
_entity.type
_entity.pdbx_description
1 polymer ?
#
loop_
_entity_poly.entity_id
_entity_poly.type
_entity_poly.pdbx_seq_one_letter_code
_entity_poly.pdbx_strand_id
1 'polypeptide(L)'
;MKVLFALAVLLAVASCQVYPMNVGNECSTASCSRSYWYFNNTNYNYTCPKAGNSMARFRSVQGNYVLDFVAYNALASDAAVTIPLIYNPNASQNGLQYYSALQQGHNFAILNCTLAAARQYTNLCSKHALVGGKIYNNTFQNGCAFGLDAPRYAFLQQEMPLEFESSI
;
A
#
# COMPACT_ATOMS: atom_id res chain seq x y z
N MET A 1 39.61 10.28 2.26
CA MET A 1 39.12 9.63 1.03
C MET A 1 38.48 8.25 1.26
N LYS A 2 38.95 7.40 2.19
CA LYS A 2 38.33 6.07 2.44
C LYS A 2 36.89 6.13 2.98
N VAL A 3 36.52 7.19 3.70
CA VAL A 3 35.18 7.39 4.28
C VAL A 3 34.12 7.72 3.21
N LEU A 4 34.51 8.34 2.09
CA LEU A 4 33.59 8.73 1.02
C LEU A 4 33.07 7.52 0.22
N PHE A 5 33.87 6.46 0.08
CA PHE A 5 33.46 5.23 -0.60
C PHE A 5 32.43 4.43 0.21
N ALA A 6 32.53 4.42 1.55
CA ALA A 6 31.55 3.76 2.40
C ALA A 6 30.17 4.46 2.35
N LEU A 7 30.15 5.79 2.26
CA LEU A 7 28.91 6.57 2.15
C LEU A 7 28.17 6.30 0.82
N ALA A 8 28.90 6.22 -0.29
CA ALA A 8 28.34 5.95 -1.61
C ALA A 8 27.71 4.55 -1.71
N VAL A 9 28.31 3.54 -1.06
CA VAL A 9 27.75 2.18 -1.02
C VAL A 9 26.49 2.12 -0.16
N LEU A 10 26.44 2.81 0.99
CA LEU A 10 25.23 2.89 1.82
C LEU A 10 24.07 3.61 1.11
N LEU A 11 24.36 4.68 0.36
CA LEU A 11 23.38 5.41 -0.45
C LEU A 11 22.82 4.58 -1.61
N ALA A 12 23.65 3.73 -2.23
CA ALA A 12 23.20 2.84 -3.31
C ALA A 12 22.21 1.79 -2.81
N VAL A 13 22.43 1.20 -1.63
CA VAL A 13 21.52 0.19 -1.04
C VAL A 13 20.19 0.81 -0.57
N ALA A 14 20.17 2.10 -0.24
CA ALA A 14 18.94 2.82 0.13
C ALA A 14 17.94 3.00 -1.04
N SER A 15 18.39 2.88 -2.29
CA SER A 15 17.56 3.14 -3.49
C SER A 15 16.69 1.97 -3.96
N CYS A 16 16.78 0.80 -3.33
CA CYS A 16 15.98 -0.40 -3.67
C CYS A 16 15.32 -1.02 -2.42
N GLN A 17 14.62 -0.20 -1.63
CA GLN A 17 13.88 -0.71 -0.47
C GLN A 17 12.61 -1.46 -0.92
N VAL A 18 12.54 -2.76 -0.59
CA VAL A 18 11.41 -3.65 -0.85
C VAL A 18 10.93 -4.26 0.47
N TYR A 19 9.65 -4.09 0.78
CA TYR A 19 9.03 -4.62 2.00
C TYR A 19 7.97 -5.63 1.62
N PRO A 20 8.23 -6.95 1.71
CA PRO A 20 7.20 -7.96 1.53
C PRO A 20 6.16 -7.82 2.65
N MET A 21 4.90 -8.12 2.36
CA MET A 21 3.79 -7.99 3.29
C MET A 21 2.88 -9.21 3.19
N ASN A 22 2.32 -9.63 4.32
CA ASN A 22 1.27 -10.62 4.34
C ASN A 22 -0.06 -9.97 4.02
N VAL A 23 -0.86 -10.64 3.18
CA VAL A 23 -2.18 -10.16 2.77
C VAL A 23 -3.25 -10.91 3.56
N GLY A 24 -4.08 -10.18 4.29
CA GLY A 24 -5.22 -10.70 5.05
C GLY A 24 -6.39 -11.13 4.14
N ASN A 25 -7.22 -12.07 4.62
CA ASN A 25 -8.31 -12.68 3.84
C ASN A 25 -9.69 -12.06 4.14
N GLU A 26 -9.83 -10.75 3.95
CA GLU A 26 -11.05 -10.03 4.33
C GLU A 26 -11.81 -9.45 3.12
N CYS A 27 -11.20 -9.48 1.93
CA CYS A 27 -11.82 -9.04 0.70
C CYS A 27 -12.75 -10.11 0.14
N SER A 28 -13.93 -9.70 -0.33
CA SER A 28 -14.92 -10.59 -0.95
C SER A 28 -15.20 -10.16 -2.39
N THR A 29 -15.02 -11.09 -3.32
CA THR A 29 -15.32 -10.86 -4.75
C THR A 29 -16.80 -10.67 -5.04
N ALA A 30 -17.69 -11.06 -4.12
CA ALA A 30 -19.13 -10.87 -4.24
C ALA A 30 -19.56 -9.43 -3.92
N SER A 31 -18.84 -8.76 -3.01
CA SER A 31 -19.17 -7.40 -2.55
C SER A 31 -18.18 -6.33 -3.01
N CYS A 32 -17.06 -6.74 -3.62
CA CYS A 32 -16.07 -5.82 -4.13
C CYS A 32 -16.16 -5.68 -5.65
N SER A 33 -16.32 -4.45 -6.14
CA SER A 33 -16.27 -4.18 -7.57
C SER A 33 -14.84 -4.32 -8.11
N ARG A 34 -14.71 -4.77 -9.36
CA ARG A 34 -13.41 -4.79 -10.05
C ARG A 34 -12.96 -3.35 -10.32
N SER A 35 -11.68 -3.07 -10.08
CA SER A 35 -11.06 -1.79 -10.42
C SER A 35 -10.07 -1.96 -11.56
N TYR A 36 -9.83 -0.87 -12.29
CA TYR A 36 -8.96 -0.82 -13.47
C TYR A 36 -8.04 0.40 -13.40
N TRP A 37 -6.81 0.26 -13.88
CA TRP A 37 -5.87 1.37 -14.03
C TRP A 37 -4.83 1.04 -15.10
N TYR A 38 -4.23 2.09 -15.66
CA TYR A 38 -3.13 1.98 -16.60
C TYR A 38 -1.83 2.40 -15.92
N PHE A 39 -0.81 1.54 -15.98
CA PHE A 39 0.50 1.82 -15.42
C PHE A 39 1.59 1.14 -16.22
N ASN A 40 2.64 1.89 -16.58
CA ASN A 40 3.79 1.42 -17.34
C ASN A 40 3.41 0.56 -18.57
N ASN A 41 2.58 1.13 -19.47
CA ASN A 41 2.09 0.49 -20.68
C ASN A 41 1.28 -0.80 -20.49
N THR A 42 0.75 -1.03 -19.28
CA THR A 42 -0.05 -2.20 -18.94
C THR A 42 -1.38 -1.79 -18.34
N ASN A 43 -2.47 -2.39 -18.84
CA ASN A 43 -3.80 -2.27 -18.23
C ASN A 43 -3.93 -3.31 -17.13
N TYR A 44 -3.93 -2.86 -15.88
CA TYR A 44 -4.13 -3.73 -14.74
C TYR A 44 -5.58 -3.68 -14.27
N ASN A 45 -6.01 -4.77 -13.64
CA ASN A 45 -7.29 -4.84 -12.97
C ASN A 45 -7.22 -5.82 -11.79
N TYR A 46 -8.04 -5.58 -10.77
CA TYR A 46 -8.24 -6.56 -9.70
C TYR A 46 -9.57 -6.37 -8.99
N THR A 47 -10.10 -7.47 -8.47
CA THR A 47 -11.24 -7.45 -7.54
C THR A 47 -10.75 -7.53 -6.10
N CYS A 48 -10.05 -8.63 -5.76
CA CYS A 48 -9.42 -8.85 -4.47
C CYS A 48 -7.96 -9.28 -4.66
N PRO A 49 -7.06 -8.97 -3.72
CA PRO A 49 -5.75 -9.61 -3.69
C PRO A 49 -5.88 -11.07 -3.25
N LYS A 50 -4.89 -11.89 -3.59
CA LYS A 50 -4.72 -13.22 -3.04
C LYS A 50 -4.14 -13.10 -1.64
N ALA A 51 -4.85 -13.67 -0.67
CA ALA A 51 -4.39 -13.74 0.71
C ALA A 51 -3.22 -14.71 0.88
N GLY A 52 -2.37 -14.43 1.86
CA GLY A 52 -1.25 -15.30 2.21
C GLY A 52 0.03 -14.55 2.54
N ASN A 53 1.04 -15.33 2.94
CA ASN A 53 2.32 -14.81 3.37
C ASN A 53 3.11 -14.22 2.19
N SER A 54 3.65 -13.02 2.37
CA SER A 54 4.48 -12.31 1.38
C SER A 54 3.83 -12.14 0.00
N MET A 55 2.49 -12.05 -0.06
CA MET A 55 1.72 -11.92 -1.31
C MET A 55 1.59 -10.48 -1.83
N ALA A 56 2.09 -9.52 -1.06
CA ALA A 56 2.26 -8.14 -1.48
C ALA A 56 3.69 -7.67 -1.18
N ARG A 57 4.15 -6.64 -1.89
CA ARG A 57 5.40 -5.94 -1.58
C ARG A 57 5.30 -4.46 -1.89
N PHE A 58 5.71 -3.63 -0.94
CA PHE A 58 5.87 -2.19 -1.17
C PHE A 58 7.27 -1.92 -1.69
N ARG A 59 7.42 -1.07 -2.70
CA ARG A 59 8.73 -0.66 -3.24
C ARG A 59 8.81 0.84 -3.44
N SER A 60 9.99 1.39 -3.18
CA SER A 60 10.38 2.71 -3.70
C SER A 60 11.20 2.51 -4.97
N VAL A 61 10.76 3.12 -6.07
CA VAL A 61 11.39 3.01 -7.40
C VAL A 61 11.56 4.41 -7.96
N GLN A 62 12.80 4.90 -8.02
CA GLN A 62 13.12 6.21 -8.62
C GLN A 62 12.27 7.36 -8.03
N GLY A 63 12.06 7.37 -6.71
CA GLY A 63 11.26 8.39 -6.02
C GLY A 63 9.74 8.18 -6.08
N ASN A 64 9.26 7.12 -6.76
CA ASN A 64 7.85 6.74 -6.78
C ASN A 64 7.59 5.55 -5.85
N TYR A 65 6.42 5.52 -5.23
CA TYR A 65 5.97 4.38 -4.45
C TYR A 65 5.11 3.46 -5.30
N VAL A 66 5.30 2.16 -5.17
CA VAL A 66 4.45 1.15 -5.82
C VAL A 66 4.15 0.03 -4.85
N LEU A 67 2.96 -0.57 -4.99
CA LEU A 67 2.60 -1.81 -4.35
C LEU A 67 2.44 -2.86 -5.43
N ASP A 68 3.23 -3.93 -5.35
CA ASP A 68 2.98 -5.11 -6.16
C ASP A 68 2.24 -6.13 -5.30
N PHE A 69 1.27 -6.81 -5.89
CA PHE A 69 0.56 -7.90 -5.21
C PHE A 69 0.03 -8.90 -6.23
N VAL A 70 -0.38 -10.05 -5.74
CA VAL A 70 -1.06 -11.05 -6.56
C VAL A 70 -2.57 -10.80 -6.48
N ALA A 71 -3.22 -10.51 -7.60
CA ALA A 71 -4.67 -10.44 -7.72
C ALA A 71 -5.26 -11.86 -7.77
N TYR A 72 -6.23 -12.13 -6.90
CA TYR A 72 -6.97 -13.38 -6.91
C TYR A 72 -7.89 -13.46 -8.11
N ASN A 73 -7.86 -14.60 -8.80
CA ASN A 73 -8.78 -14.89 -9.90
C ASN A 73 -9.42 -16.28 -9.69
N ALA A 74 -10.73 -16.32 -9.50
CA ALA A 74 -11.46 -17.58 -9.31
C ALA A 74 -11.63 -18.40 -10.60
N LEU A 75 -11.53 -17.76 -11.77
CA LEU A 75 -11.84 -18.37 -13.06
C LEU A 75 -10.59 -18.72 -13.90
N ALA A 76 -9.41 -18.28 -13.46
CA ALA A 76 -8.15 -18.50 -14.17
C ALA A 76 -6.99 -18.51 -13.16
N SER A 77 -5.75 -18.45 -13.66
CA SER A 77 -4.59 -18.24 -12.81
C SER A 77 -4.64 -16.86 -12.16
N ASP A 78 -4.18 -16.79 -10.92
CA ASP A 78 -3.88 -15.53 -10.25
C ASP A 78 -2.88 -14.70 -11.07
N ALA A 79 -2.94 -13.38 -10.94
CA ALA A 79 -2.14 -12.47 -11.75
C ALA A 79 -1.32 -11.51 -10.87
N ALA A 80 -0.04 -11.35 -11.15
CA ALA A 80 0.76 -10.30 -10.53
C ALA A 80 0.34 -8.93 -11.08
N VAL A 81 0.07 -7.98 -10.19
CA VAL A 81 -0.34 -6.62 -10.55
C VAL A 81 0.52 -5.60 -9.81
N THR A 82 0.67 -4.42 -10.42
CA THR A 82 1.43 -3.30 -9.85
C THR A 82 0.54 -2.07 -9.79
N ILE A 83 0.40 -1.48 -8.60
CA ILE A 83 -0.34 -0.24 -8.42
C ILE A 83 0.61 0.90 -7.99
N PRO A 84 0.64 2.03 -8.71
CA PRO A 84 1.39 3.21 -8.25
C PRO A 84 0.71 3.82 -7.03
N LEU A 85 1.50 4.32 -6.11
CA LEU A 85 1.04 4.92 -4.86
C LEU A 85 1.51 6.37 -4.75
N ILE A 86 0.61 7.21 -4.27
CA ILE A 86 0.86 8.60 -3.89
C ILE A 86 0.83 8.65 -2.36
N TYR A 87 1.87 9.22 -1.76
CA TYR A 87 1.93 9.47 -0.32
C TYR A 87 0.99 10.62 0.06
N ASN A 88 0.21 10.45 1.12
CA ASN A 88 -0.63 11.51 1.66
C ASN A 88 0.05 12.17 2.87
N PRO A 89 0.45 13.45 2.79
CA PRO A 89 1.09 14.15 3.91
C PRO A 89 0.14 14.41 5.08
N ASN A 90 -1.18 14.34 4.88
CA ASN A 90 -2.20 14.60 5.90
C ASN A 90 -2.78 13.31 6.50
N ALA A 91 -2.03 12.21 6.48
CA ALA A 91 -2.49 10.91 6.99
C ALA A 91 -2.97 10.99 8.44
N SER A 92 -2.35 11.82 9.30
CA SER A 92 -2.77 12.02 10.69
C SER A 92 -4.21 12.53 10.84
N GLN A 93 -4.73 13.24 9.84
CA GLN A 93 -6.07 13.83 9.86
C GLN A 93 -7.13 12.88 9.30
N ASN A 94 -6.80 12.08 8.28
CA ASN A 94 -7.77 11.27 7.55
C ASN A 94 -7.46 9.76 7.53
N GLY A 95 -6.41 9.32 8.20
CA GLY A 95 -5.99 7.92 8.31
C GLY A 95 -5.45 7.30 7.01
N LEU A 96 -5.51 8.00 5.89
CA LEU A 96 -5.08 7.51 4.59
C LEU A 96 -3.59 7.79 4.43
N GLN A 97 -2.77 6.75 4.32
CA GLN A 97 -1.31 6.86 4.21
C GLN A 97 -0.87 6.95 2.76
N TYR A 98 -1.42 6.08 1.91
CA TYR A 98 -1.14 6.03 0.49
C TYR A 98 -2.44 5.86 -0.29
N TYR A 99 -2.48 6.39 -1.51
CA TYR A 99 -3.61 6.19 -2.41
C TYR A 99 -3.20 6.12 -3.87
N SER A 100 -4.12 5.66 -4.70
CA SER A 100 -4.00 5.69 -6.16
C SER A 100 -5.35 5.97 -6.77
N ALA A 101 -5.43 6.96 -7.65
CA ALA A 101 -6.64 7.17 -8.44
C ALA A 101 -6.76 6.08 -9.49
N LEU A 102 -7.91 5.40 -9.52
CA LEU A 102 -8.23 4.36 -10.48
C LEU A 102 -9.30 4.87 -11.45
N GLN A 103 -9.55 4.09 -12.49
CA GLN A 103 -10.63 4.39 -13.43
C GLN A 103 -12.00 4.28 -12.74
N GLN A 104 -13.03 4.85 -13.36
CA GLN A 104 -14.42 4.76 -12.92
C GLN A 104 -14.69 5.34 -11.52
N GLY A 105 -13.89 6.32 -11.08
CA GLY A 105 -14.09 6.99 -9.79
C GLY A 105 -13.73 6.13 -8.58
N HIS A 106 -13.03 5.02 -8.79
CA HIS A 106 -12.46 4.21 -7.72
C HIS A 106 -11.14 4.84 -7.26
N ASN A 107 -10.82 4.76 -5.98
CA ASN A 107 -9.49 5.01 -5.45
C ASN A 107 -9.01 3.76 -4.71
N PHE A 108 -7.77 3.36 -4.95
CA PHE A 108 -7.08 2.47 -4.02
C PHE A 108 -6.61 3.28 -2.81
N ALA A 109 -6.71 2.70 -1.63
CA ALA A 109 -6.26 3.33 -0.40
C ALA A 109 -5.50 2.32 0.46
N ILE A 110 -4.43 2.78 1.09
CA ILE A 110 -3.77 2.13 2.21
C ILE A 110 -4.00 3.02 3.43
N LEU A 111 -4.75 2.50 4.39
CA LEU A 111 -5.00 3.13 5.68
C LEU A 111 -3.89 2.77 6.66
N ASN A 112 -3.46 3.74 7.47
CA ASN A 112 -2.54 3.50 8.58
C ASN A 112 -3.31 3.40 9.90
N CYS A 113 -3.54 2.17 10.34
CA CYS A 113 -4.38 1.84 11.50
C CYS A 113 -3.73 2.18 12.85
N THR A 114 -2.45 2.62 12.86
CA THR A 114 -1.87 3.25 14.06
C THR A 114 -2.57 4.58 14.38
N LEU A 115 -3.10 5.26 13.36
CA LEU A 115 -3.79 6.53 13.47
C LEU A 115 -5.27 6.34 13.83
N ALA A 116 -5.78 7.19 14.74
CA ALA A 116 -7.18 7.13 15.17
C ALA A 116 -8.17 7.36 14.02
N ALA A 117 -7.84 8.26 13.08
CA ALA A 117 -8.68 8.55 11.92
C ALA A 117 -8.90 7.32 11.01
N ALA A 118 -7.88 6.47 10.83
CA ALA A 118 -8.00 5.27 10.00
C ALA A 118 -8.99 4.25 10.59
N ARG A 119 -9.03 4.14 11.91
CA ARG A 119 -9.90 3.20 12.64
C ARG A 119 -11.39 3.49 12.46
N GLN A 120 -11.74 4.69 12.01
CA GLN A 120 -13.13 5.08 11.71
C GLN A 120 -13.64 4.48 10.39
N TYR A 121 -12.74 4.10 9.48
CA TYR A 121 -13.13 3.57 8.17
C TYR A 121 -13.48 2.08 8.21
N THR A 122 -12.81 1.31 9.06
CA THR A 122 -12.95 -0.15 9.06
C THR A 122 -12.51 -0.80 10.37
N ASN A 123 -13.23 -1.85 10.78
CA ASN A 123 -12.90 -2.63 11.97
C ASN A 123 -11.63 -3.49 11.80
N LEU A 124 -11.14 -3.65 10.56
CA LEU A 124 -9.91 -4.40 10.27
C LEU A 124 -8.67 -3.76 10.91
N CYS A 125 -8.72 -2.46 11.18
CA CYS A 125 -7.68 -1.75 11.91
C CYS A 125 -7.49 -2.21 13.37
N SER A 126 -8.40 -3.04 13.91
CA SER A 126 -8.19 -3.70 15.21
C SER A 126 -7.21 -4.87 15.15
N LYS A 127 -6.92 -5.40 13.95
CA LYS A 127 -6.09 -6.60 13.74
C LYS A 127 -4.83 -6.32 12.92
N HIS A 128 -4.87 -5.29 12.08
CA HIS A 128 -3.82 -4.98 11.12
C HIS A 128 -3.29 -3.57 11.32
N ALA A 129 -1.97 -3.39 11.17
CA ALA A 129 -1.35 -2.07 11.25
C ALA A 129 -1.57 -1.23 9.98
N LEU A 130 -1.65 -1.89 8.82
CA LEU A 130 -2.06 -1.26 7.56
C LEU A 130 -3.23 -2.05 6.97
N VAL A 131 -4.17 -1.34 6.37
CA VAL A 131 -5.30 -1.96 5.66
C VAL A 131 -5.35 -1.39 4.24
N GLY A 132 -5.25 -2.28 3.25
CA GLY A 132 -5.52 -1.95 1.86
C GLY A 132 -7.01 -2.02 1.57
N GLY A 133 -7.50 -1.23 0.63
CA GLY A 133 -8.90 -1.28 0.23
C GLY A 133 -9.24 -0.33 -0.91
N LYS A 134 -10.54 -0.14 -1.13
CA LYS A 134 -11.07 0.73 -2.18
C LYS A 134 -11.99 1.78 -1.57
N ILE A 135 -11.86 3.01 -2.05
CA ILE A 135 -12.83 4.08 -1.84
C ILE A 135 -13.60 4.26 -3.14
N TYR A 136 -14.93 4.25 -3.05
CA TYR A 136 -15.82 4.52 -4.16
C TYR A 136 -16.90 5.48 -3.70
N ASN A 137 -17.18 6.53 -4.49
CA ASN A 137 -18.10 7.62 -4.12
C ASN A 137 -17.83 8.15 -2.69
N ASN A 138 -16.56 8.45 -2.39
CA ASN A 138 -16.08 8.93 -1.08
C ASN A 138 -16.35 7.99 0.12
N THR A 139 -16.75 6.74 -0.13
CA THR A 139 -17.01 5.74 0.91
C THR A 139 -16.01 4.60 0.81
N PHE A 140 -15.35 4.28 1.92
CA PHE A 140 -14.47 3.11 1.99
C PHE A 140 -15.29 1.82 1.96
N GLN A 141 -14.97 0.95 1.01
CA GLN A 141 -15.72 -0.27 0.73
C GLN A 141 -15.15 -1.41 1.60
N ASN A 142 -15.80 -1.68 2.74
CA ASN A 142 -15.35 -2.74 3.66
C ASN A 142 -15.27 -4.12 2.99
N GLY A 143 -16.15 -4.43 2.03
CA GLY A 143 -16.10 -5.67 1.25
C GLY A 143 -14.87 -5.80 0.33
N CYS A 144 -14.12 -4.71 0.13
CA CYS A 144 -12.88 -4.66 -0.66
C CYS A 144 -11.62 -4.59 0.21
N ALA A 145 -11.77 -4.58 1.54
CA ALA A 145 -10.67 -4.29 2.44
C ALA A 145 -9.87 -5.57 2.79
N PHE A 146 -8.60 -5.40 3.10
CA PHE A 146 -7.69 -6.50 3.43
C PHE A 146 -6.52 -6.00 4.29
N GLY A 147 -6.09 -6.81 5.25
CA GLY A 147 -4.87 -6.57 6.01
C GLY A 147 -3.62 -6.52 5.13
N LEU A 148 -2.72 -5.60 5.43
CA LEU A 148 -1.37 -5.47 4.86
C LEU A 148 -0.35 -5.50 5.99
N ASP A 149 0.06 -6.69 6.40
CA ASP A 149 0.98 -6.83 7.52
C ASP A 149 2.42 -6.80 7.02
N ALA A 150 3.06 -5.64 7.18
CA ALA A 150 4.48 -5.46 6.94
C ALA A 150 5.34 -6.01 8.11
N PRO A 151 6.59 -6.39 7.86
CA PRO A 151 7.56 -6.72 8.89
C PRO A 151 7.63 -5.61 9.94
N ARG A 152 7.76 -5.98 11.22
CA ARG A 152 8.00 -5.02 12.31
C ARG A 152 9.15 -4.07 11.90
N TYR A 153 8.95 -2.78 12.10
CA TYR A 153 9.88 -1.68 11.77
C TYR A 153 9.98 -1.25 10.30
N ALA A 154 9.06 -1.64 9.41
CA ALA A 154 8.95 -0.99 8.11
C ALA A 154 8.52 0.49 8.29
N PHE A 155 9.18 1.43 7.59
CA PHE A 155 8.82 2.86 7.64
C PHE A 155 7.37 3.13 7.25
N LEU A 156 6.73 2.17 6.58
CA LEU A 156 5.32 2.21 6.15
C LEU A 156 4.34 2.43 7.31
N GLN A 157 4.75 2.11 8.54
CA GLN A 157 3.95 2.21 9.76
C GLN A 157 4.42 3.35 10.68
N GLN A 158 5.51 4.03 10.36
CA GLN A 158 6.03 5.11 11.19
C GLN A 158 5.24 6.38 10.89
N GLU A 159 4.58 6.92 11.93
CA GLU A 159 4.32 8.35 12.00
C GLU A 159 5.70 9.00 11.87
N MET A 160 6.05 9.59 10.72
CA MET A 160 7.26 10.40 10.69
C MET A 160 6.98 11.60 11.59
N PRO A 161 7.68 11.78 12.72
CA PRO A 161 7.77 13.10 13.30
C PRO A 161 8.53 13.92 12.26
N LEU A 162 7.88 14.91 11.66
CA LEU A 162 8.54 15.90 10.80
C LEU A 162 9.46 16.78 11.69
N GLU A 163 10.54 16.21 12.21
CA GLU A 163 11.58 16.93 12.98
C GLU A 163 13.00 16.56 12.52
N PHE A 164 13.15 16.05 11.29
CA PHE A 164 14.48 15.72 10.72
C PHE A 164 14.85 16.51 9.46
N GLU A 165 14.20 17.63 9.18
CA GLU A 165 14.54 18.55 8.07
C GLU A 165 14.95 19.97 8.53
N SER A 166 15.46 20.15 9.76
CA SER A 166 15.97 21.46 10.19
C SER A 166 17.34 21.44 10.88
N SER A 167 18.20 20.46 10.61
CA SER A 167 19.56 20.49 11.16
C SER A 167 20.58 19.67 10.35
N ILE A 168 20.69 19.96 9.05
CA ILE A 168 21.94 19.78 8.29
C ILE A 168 22.24 21.08 7.56
#